data_AF-A0AAJ0HC86-F1
#
_entry.id   AF-A0AAJ0HC86-F1
#
_cell.length_a   1.000
_cell.length_b   1.000
_cell.length_c   1.000
_cell.angle_alpha   90.00
_cell.angle_beta   90.00
_cell.angle_gamma   90.00
#
_symmetry.space_group_name_H-M   'P 1'
#
loop_
_entity.id
_entity.type
_entity.pdbx_description
1 polymer ?
#
loop_
_entity_poly.entity_id
_entity_poly.type
_entity_poly.pdbx_seq_one_letter_code
_entity_poly.pdbx_strand_id
1 'polypeptide(L)'
;MMYGHSASKSPQKPHSSCNGGSTTSIMDRPSCRLKSSVRSSASARGRRCQQKFAAMVRLNVFALFWVFVSLSSATITWTIQKASNPTSDQADAYTRIESALGLATARYNKLTTLPKKSITAQYVPGVSTADGNFNGNIRFGSNRSYMNERTALHEIAHTLGIGQTKAFDTRCSANNWPSATKLLQSWDGASAKINCGGGHIWPYGLNYDNEFSETNADRHCKLVQAMLADGLAA
;
A
#
# COMPACT_ATOMS: atom_id res chain seq x y z
N MET A 1 -16.21 31.78 -39.40
CA MET A 1 -15.57 33.12 -39.37
C MET A 1 -15.18 33.36 -37.92
N MET A 2 -13.94 33.45 -37.47
CA MET A 2 -12.67 33.86 -38.06
C MET A 2 -11.57 32.80 -37.87
N TYR A 3 -10.59 32.83 -38.78
CA TYR A 3 -9.44 31.95 -38.93
C TYR A 3 -8.20 32.48 -38.18
N GLY A 4 -7.28 31.55 -37.89
CA GLY A 4 -5.81 31.77 -37.95
C GLY A 4 -5.08 31.85 -36.60
N HIS A 5 -3.86 31.36 -36.41
CA HIS A 5 -2.91 30.60 -37.25
C HIS A 5 -1.89 29.96 -36.30
N SER A 6 -1.41 28.76 -36.67
CA SER A 6 -0.36 27.97 -36.01
C SER A 6 1.01 28.66 -35.98
N ALA A 7 1.85 28.33 -34.98
CA ALA A 7 3.26 28.01 -35.22
C ALA A 7 3.90 27.22 -34.06
N SER A 8 4.30 26.00 -34.39
CA SER A 8 5.19 25.08 -33.67
C SER A 8 6.62 25.64 -33.58
N LYS A 9 7.33 25.37 -32.47
CA LYS A 9 8.80 25.25 -32.42
C LYS A 9 9.25 24.50 -31.17
N SER A 10 9.95 23.39 -31.39
CA SER A 10 10.86 22.66 -30.47
C SER A 10 11.82 21.87 -31.38
N PRO A 11 12.99 21.34 -30.96
CA PRO A 11 13.79 21.55 -29.74
C PRO A 11 15.27 21.89 -30.06
N GLN A 12 16.08 22.29 -29.07
CA GLN A 12 17.54 22.14 -29.15
C GLN A 12 18.10 21.58 -27.82
N LYS A 13 18.70 20.39 -27.92
CA LYS A 13 19.67 19.82 -26.96
C LYS A 13 21.07 20.34 -27.32
N PRO A 14 21.96 20.49 -26.34
CA PRO A 14 23.38 20.25 -26.57
C PRO A 14 23.88 18.94 -25.95
N HIS A 15 24.90 18.43 -26.63
CA HIS A 15 25.60 17.16 -26.46
C HIS A 15 26.56 17.12 -25.25
N SER A 16 26.84 15.87 -24.88
CA SER A 16 27.92 15.24 -24.13
C SER A 16 29.28 15.95 -24.08
N SER A 17 30.01 15.78 -22.96
CA SER A 17 31.39 15.24 -22.99
C SER A 17 31.83 14.77 -21.60
N CYS A 18 32.14 13.47 -21.51
CA CYS A 18 33.01 12.90 -20.48
C CYS A 18 34.45 13.03 -20.97
N ASN A 19 35.39 13.41 -20.11
CA ASN A 19 36.79 13.13 -20.35
C ASN A 19 37.50 12.74 -19.04
N GLY A 20 38.17 11.59 -19.08
CA GLY A 20 39.07 11.09 -18.05
C GLY A 20 40.54 11.32 -18.41
N GLY A 21 41.41 11.00 -17.45
CA GLY A 21 42.88 11.08 -17.53
C GLY A 21 43.41 11.61 -16.20
N SER A 22 43.85 10.81 -15.22
CA SER A 22 44.98 9.86 -15.19
C SER A 22 46.32 10.54 -15.46
N THR A 23 47.19 10.69 -14.44
CA THR A 23 48.49 10.01 -14.30
C THR A 23 49.40 10.60 -13.20
N THR A 24 50.01 9.70 -12.41
CA THR A 24 51.42 9.68 -11.88
C THR A 24 51.91 10.81 -10.96
N SER A 25 52.77 10.67 -9.95
CA SER A 25 53.63 9.65 -9.29
C SER A 25 54.23 10.39 -8.05
N ILE A 26 54.74 9.84 -6.93
CA ILE A 26 56.06 9.18 -6.74
C ILE A 26 56.39 9.25 -5.23
N MET A 27 56.95 8.17 -4.67
CA MET A 27 57.89 8.02 -3.52
C MET A 27 57.46 8.52 -2.11
N ASP A 28 57.75 7.87 -0.97
CA ASP A 28 58.90 7.05 -0.57
C ASP A 28 58.57 6.04 0.55
N ARG A 29 59.33 4.93 0.57
CA ARG A 29 59.50 4.02 1.73
C ARG A 29 60.73 4.47 2.54
N PRO A 30 60.89 4.03 3.80
CA PRO A 30 61.80 2.89 3.99
C PRO A 30 61.34 1.86 5.04
N SER A 31 61.97 0.69 4.93
CA SER A 31 61.78 -0.54 5.69
C SER A 31 62.69 -0.58 6.93
N CYS A 32 62.28 -1.28 7.99
CA CYS A 32 63.23 -1.87 8.94
C CYS A 32 62.73 -3.21 9.47
N ARG A 33 63.67 -4.12 9.71
CA ARG A 33 63.62 -5.59 9.73
C ARG A 33 64.28 -6.10 11.00
N LEU A 34 63.81 -7.22 11.59
CA LEU A 34 64.55 -8.29 12.31
C LEU A 34 63.51 -9.17 13.07
N LYS A 35 63.24 -10.45 12.77
CA LYS A 35 63.98 -11.73 13.04
C LYS A 35 64.41 -11.87 14.52
N SER A 36 64.27 -13.00 15.25
CA SER A 36 63.93 -14.40 14.95
C SER A 36 63.97 -15.29 16.22
N SER A 37 63.39 -16.52 16.13
CA SER A 37 63.77 -17.80 16.80
C SER A 37 63.38 -17.97 18.28
N VAL A 38 62.86 -19.12 18.74
CA VAL A 38 63.52 -20.43 18.98
C VAL A 38 62.39 -21.52 19.03
N ARG A 39 62.41 -22.60 18.20
CA ARG A 39 62.88 -24.01 18.45
C ARG A 39 62.16 -24.72 19.63
N SER A 40 61.85 -26.03 19.68
CA SER A 40 62.06 -27.25 18.88
C SER A 40 61.31 -28.38 19.66
N SER A 41 60.62 -29.38 19.10
CA SER A 41 61.12 -30.72 18.72
C SER A 41 60.28 -31.84 19.34
N ALA A 42 60.00 -32.89 18.54
CA ALA A 42 59.87 -34.34 18.85
C ALA A 42 58.70 -34.94 18.04
N SER A 43 58.88 -35.55 16.86
CA SER A 43 59.49 -36.86 16.55
C SER A 43 58.81 -38.06 17.21
N ALA A 44 58.03 -38.83 16.44
CA ALA A 44 58.19 -40.29 16.33
C ALA A 44 57.30 -40.88 15.21
N ARG A 45 57.90 -41.78 14.44
CA ARG A 45 57.30 -42.64 13.40
C ARG A 45 56.54 -43.80 14.05
N GLY A 46 55.47 -44.29 13.43
CA GLY A 46 54.82 -45.55 13.81
C GLY A 46 53.87 -46.07 12.73
N ARG A 47 54.10 -47.31 12.30
CA ARG A 47 53.44 -47.98 11.18
C ARG A 47 52.08 -48.57 11.59
N ARG A 48 51.08 -48.42 10.70
CA ARG A 48 50.09 -49.40 10.23
C ARG A 48 49.77 -50.59 11.17
N CYS A 49 48.57 -50.64 11.75
CA CYS A 49 47.82 -51.89 11.97
C CYS A 49 46.32 -51.61 12.18
N GLN A 50 45.51 -52.51 11.64
CA GLN A 50 44.04 -52.52 11.62
C GLN A 50 43.44 -52.73 13.01
N GLN A 51 42.36 -52.01 13.37
CA GLN A 51 41.10 -52.59 13.88
C GLN A 51 40.11 -51.51 14.34
N LYS A 52 38.94 -51.53 13.68
CA LYS A 52 37.58 -51.23 14.11
C LYS A 52 37.42 -50.58 15.50
N PHE A 53 36.77 -49.42 15.59
CA PHE A 53 35.61 -49.17 16.46
C PHE A 53 34.89 -47.89 16.01
N ALA A 54 33.56 -47.94 16.12
CA ALA A 54 32.59 -47.02 15.54
C ALA A 54 32.45 -45.67 16.27
N ALA A 55 31.60 -44.81 15.69
CA ALA A 55 31.10 -43.51 16.15
C ALA A 55 32.03 -42.33 15.82
N MET A 56 31.58 -41.25 15.20
CA MET A 56 30.28 -40.61 15.24
C MET A 56 30.10 -39.81 13.94
N VAL A 57 29.03 -40.10 13.19
CA VAL A 57 28.61 -39.30 12.05
C VAL A 57 28.25 -37.91 12.58
N ARG A 58 29.02 -36.88 12.22
CA ARG A 58 28.64 -35.49 12.45
C ARG A 58 27.51 -35.16 11.47
N LEU A 59 26.27 -35.33 11.93
CA LEU A 59 25.08 -34.88 11.24
C LEU A 59 25.06 -33.35 11.30
N ASN A 60 25.52 -32.69 10.22
CA ASN A 60 25.27 -31.26 10.02
C ASN A 60 23.78 -31.10 9.71
N VAL A 61 22.97 -30.82 10.73
CA VAL A 61 21.56 -30.49 10.59
C VAL A 61 21.48 -29.10 9.94
N PHE A 62 21.28 -29.06 8.62
CA PHE A 62 20.81 -27.87 7.93
C PHE A 62 19.37 -27.59 8.40
N ALA A 63 19.21 -26.69 9.36
CA ALA A 63 17.90 -26.19 9.77
C ALA A 63 17.33 -25.29 8.67
N LEU A 64 16.44 -25.84 7.84
CA LEU A 64 15.57 -25.06 6.95
C LEU A 64 14.48 -24.39 7.81
N PHE A 65 14.73 -23.15 8.24
CA PHE A 65 13.69 -22.28 8.80
C PHE A 65 12.74 -21.84 7.67
N TRP A 66 11.59 -22.49 7.55
CA TRP A 66 10.45 -21.97 6.81
C TRP A 66 9.82 -20.84 7.62
N VAL A 67 10.14 -19.58 7.29
CA VAL A 67 9.40 -18.43 7.81
C VAL A 67 8.10 -18.32 7.02
N PHE A 68 7.02 -18.87 7.56
CA PHE A 68 5.68 -18.55 7.08
C PHE A 68 5.32 -17.15 7.57
N VAL A 69 5.56 -16.13 6.74
CA VAL A 69 4.95 -14.81 6.95
C VAL A 69 3.48 -14.94 6.57
N SER A 70 2.61 -15.06 7.56
CA SER A 70 1.17 -14.91 7.36
C SER A 70 0.87 -13.46 7.01
N LEU A 71 0.88 -13.14 5.72
CA LEU A 71 0.34 -11.87 5.21
C LEU A 71 -1.17 -11.90 5.46
N SER A 72 -1.63 -11.31 6.56
CA SER A 72 -3.05 -10.98 6.70
C SER A 72 -3.36 -9.90 5.66
N SER A 73 -3.94 -10.31 4.53
CA SER A 73 -4.52 -9.37 3.56
C SER A 73 -5.68 -8.63 4.21
N ALA A 74 -5.95 -7.40 3.74
CA ALA A 74 -7.22 -6.76 4.04
C ALA A 74 -8.34 -7.73 3.63
N THR A 75 -9.39 -7.75 4.45
CA THR A 75 -10.52 -8.65 4.28
C THR A 75 -11.76 -7.78 4.22
N ILE A 76 -11.90 -7.07 3.10
CA ILE A 76 -13.16 -6.46 2.74
C ILE A 76 -13.92 -7.43 1.84
N THR A 77 -15.07 -7.87 2.32
CA THR A 77 -16.02 -8.69 1.57
C THR A 77 -17.30 -7.92 1.36
N TRP A 78 -18.10 -8.31 0.38
CA TRP A 78 -19.38 -7.67 0.12
C TRP A 78 -20.42 -8.67 -0.35
N THR A 79 -21.67 -8.36 -0.05
CA THR A 79 -22.86 -8.97 -0.64
C THR A 79 -23.83 -7.86 -1.03
N ILE A 80 -24.80 -8.14 -1.90
CA ILE A 80 -25.86 -7.20 -2.26
C ILE A 80 -27.23 -7.84 -1.99
N GLN A 81 -28.12 -7.07 -1.38
CA GLN A 81 -29.51 -7.47 -1.17
C GLN A 81 -30.27 -7.27 -2.48
N LYS A 82 -30.75 -8.39 -3.06
CA LYS A 82 -31.52 -8.40 -4.30
C LYS A 82 -32.96 -8.84 -4.04
N ALA A 83 -33.90 -8.23 -4.75
CA ALA A 83 -35.25 -8.76 -4.84
C ALA A 83 -35.22 -10.16 -5.51
N SER A 84 -36.11 -11.05 -5.10
CA SER A 84 -36.23 -12.40 -5.70
C SER A 84 -36.65 -12.35 -7.17
N ASN A 85 -37.47 -11.38 -7.55
CA ASN A 85 -37.91 -11.12 -8.93
C ASN A 85 -37.61 -9.66 -9.30
N PRO A 86 -36.38 -9.34 -9.74
CA PRO A 86 -35.97 -7.96 -9.98
C PRO A 86 -36.65 -7.35 -11.21
N THR A 87 -37.00 -6.07 -11.13
CA THR A 87 -37.35 -5.27 -12.30
C THR A 87 -36.12 -5.03 -13.19
N SER A 88 -36.32 -4.57 -14.43
CA SER A 88 -35.20 -4.19 -15.31
C SER A 88 -34.32 -3.09 -14.70
N ASP A 89 -34.93 -2.15 -13.98
CA ASP A 89 -34.20 -1.09 -13.27
C ASP A 89 -33.32 -1.67 -12.15
N GLN A 90 -33.91 -2.54 -11.31
CA GLN A 90 -33.18 -3.21 -10.23
C GLN A 90 -32.03 -4.08 -10.78
N ALA A 91 -32.27 -4.82 -11.86
CA ALA A 91 -31.24 -5.66 -12.48
C ALA A 91 -30.04 -4.83 -12.97
N ASP A 92 -30.28 -3.72 -13.68
CA ASP A 92 -29.21 -2.81 -14.12
C ASP A 92 -28.47 -2.18 -12.93
N ALA A 93 -29.20 -1.74 -11.90
CA ALA A 93 -28.58 -1.22 -10.68
C ALA A 93 -27.66 -2.25 -10.01
N TYR A 94 -28.15 -3.49 -9.84
CA TYR A 94 -27.39 -4.57 -9.23
C TYR A 94 -26.10 -4.84 -9.99
N THR A 95 -26.14 -5.00 -11.32
CA THR A 95 -24.94 -5.24 -12.12
C THR A 95 -23.88 -4.15 -11.94
N ARG A 96 -24.30 -2.88 -11.88
CA ARG A 96 -23.38 -1.75 -11.70
C ARG A 96 -22.79 -1.69 -10.29
N ILE A 97 -23.63 -1.89 -9.27
CA ILE A 97 -23.19 -1.92 -7.86
C ILE A 97 -22.21 -3.07 -7.64
N GLU A 98 -22.49 -4.25 -8.19
CA GLU A 98 -21.61 -5.41 -8.13
C GLU A 98 -20.26 -5.14 -8.79
N SER A 99 -20.26 -4.51 -9.97
CA SER A 99 -19.02 -4.09 -10.64
C SER A 99 -18.23 -3.08 -9.80
N ALA A 100 -18.89 -2.05 -9.27
CA ALA A 100 -18.29 -1.01 -8.44
C ALA A 100 -17.66 -1.56 -7.16
N LEU A 101 -18.40 -2.37 -6.39
CA LEU A 101 -17.92 -3.00 -5.16
C LEU A 101 -16.85 -4.05 -5.47
N GLY A 102 -16.98 -4.80 -6.55
CA GLY A 102 -15.97 -5.75 -7.01
C GLY A 102 -14.62 -5.07 -7.23
N LEU A 103 -14.58 -3.95 -7.96
CA LEU A 103 -13.36 -3.18 -8.19
C LEU A 103 -12.80 -2.59 -6.89
N ALA A 104 -13.63 -1.92 -6.10
CA ALA A 104 -13.20 -1.23 -4.89
C ALA A 104 -12.66 -2.20 -3.82
N THR A 105 -13.35 -3.32 -3.59
CA THR A 105 -12.90 -4.35 -2.63
C THR A 105 -11.64 -5.07 -3.11
N ALA A 106 -11.54 -5.37 -4.41
CA ALA A 106 -10.30 -5.93 -4.97
C ALA A 106 -9.13 -4.98 -4.78
N ARG A 107 -9.33 -3.67 -4.96
CA ARG A 107 -8.28 -2.65 -4.75
C ARG A 107 -7.85 -2.57 -3.29
N TYR A 108 -8.80 -2.48 -2.35
CA TYR A 108 -8.48 -2.51 -0.91
C TYR A 108 -7.71 -3.79 -0.55
N ASN A 109 -8.21 -4.96 -0.94
CA ASN A 109 -7.60 -6.25 -0.60
C ASN A 109 -6.22 -6.42 -1.23
N LYS A 110 -5.96 -5.82 -2.40
CA LYS A 110 -4.64 -5.83 -3.06
C LYS A 110 -3.63 -4.93 -2.36
N LEU A 111 -4.03 -3.75 -1.89
CA LEU A 111 -3.11 -2.69 -1.46
C LEU A 111 -2.92 -2.59 0.05
N THR A 112 -3.80 -3.23 0.82
CA THR A 112 -3.91 -3.01 2.26
C THR A 112 -4.02 -4.33 3.03
N THR A 113 -3.73 -4.28 4.33
CA THR A 113 -3.73 -5.41 5.26
C THR A 113 -4.61 -5.16 6.50
N LEU A 114 -4.84 -3.90 6.88
CA LEU A 114 -5.63 -3.55 8.07
C LEU A 114 -7.15 -3.49 7.87
N PRO A 115 -7.69 -2.92 6.77
CA PRO A 115 -9.13 -2.86 6.56
C PRO A 115 -9.79 -4.24 6.65
N LYS A 116 -10.80 -4.36 7.52
CA LYS A 116 -11.60 -5.57 7.72
C LYS A 116 -13.06 -5.18 7.87
N LYS A 117 -13.90 -5.59 6.93
CA LYS A 117 -15.35 -5.30 6.97
C LYS A 117 -16.11 -6.29 6.09
N SER A 118 -17.27 -6.74 6.58
CA SER A 118 -18.27 -7.40 5.75
C SER A 118 -19.32 -6.38 5.35
N ILE A 119 -19.46 -6.13 4.06
CA ILE A 119 -20.37 -5.12 3.52
C ILE A 119 -21.66 -5.77 3.05
N THR A 120 -22.78 -5.12 3.38
CA THR A 120 -24.08 -5.42 2.79
C THR A 120 -24.55 -4.21 2.00
N ALA A 121 -24.63 -4.36 0.69
CA ALA A 121 -25.07 -3.31 -0.21
C ALA A 121 -26.57 -3.41 -0.52
N GLN A 122 -27.21 -2.27 -0.73
CA GLN A 122 -28.60 -2.17 -1.16
C GLN A 122 -28.78 -1.19 -2.31
N TYR A 123 -29.74 -1.48 -3.19
CA TYR A 123 -30.29 -0.47 -4.11
C TYR A 123 -31.54 0.15 -3.48
N VAL A 124 -31.47 1.45 -3.17
CA VAL A 124 -32.53 2.21 -2.49
C VAL A 124 -32.78 3.48 -3.30
N PRO A 125 -33.73 3.48 -4.26
CA PRO A 125 -33.94 4.60 -5.18
C PRO A 125 -34.15 5.98 -4.54
N GLY A 126 -34.62 6.02 -3.29
CA GLY A 126 -34.83 7.25 -2.51
C GLY A 126 -33.56 7.85 -1.90
N VAL A 127 -32.42 7.17 -1.97
CA VAL A 127 -31.10 7.75 -1.66
C VAL A 127 -30.67 8.61 -2.85
N SER A 128 -30.17 9.82 -2.59
CA SER A 128 -29.79 10.78 -3.64
C SER A 128 -28.54 10.34 -4.41
N THR A 129 -27.55 9.77 -3.71
CA THR A 129 -26.24 9.36 -4.24
C THR A 129 -25.90 7.95 -3.79
N ALA A 130 -25.14 7.82 -2.72
CA ALA A 130 -24.90 6.62 -1.95
C ALA A 130 -24.62 7.04 -0.49
N ASP A 131 -24.79 6.12 0.45
CA ASP A 131 -24.39 6.34 1.85
C ASP A 131 -23.97 5.04 2.53
N GLY A 132 -22.81 5.08 3.16
CA GLY A 132 -22.22 4.03 3.98
C GLY A 132 -22.31 4.34 5.48
N ASN A 133 -22.46 3.32 6.31
CA ASN A 133 -22.35 3.46 7.75
C ASN A 133 -21.39 2.43 8.37
N PHE A 134 -20.97 2.70 9.60
CA PHE A 134 -19.93 1.91 10.27
C PHE A 134 -20.27 0.43 10.44
N ASN A 135 -21.55 0.08 10.49
CA ASN A 135 -22.03 -1.30 10.62
C ASN A 135 -21.83 -2.12 9.33
N GLY A 136 -21.34 -1.51 8.25
CA GLY A 136 -21.04 -2.19 6.99
C GLY A 136 -22.19 -2.16 5.98
N ASN A 137 -23.22 -1.34 6.21
CA ASN A 137 -24.28 -1.15 5.20
C ASN A 137 -23.89 -0.03 4.24
N ILE A 138 -24.10 -0.25 2.95
CA ILE A 138 -23.94 0.77 1.90
C ILE A 138 -25.20 0.79 1.02
N ARG A 139 -25.87 1.93 0.95
CA ARG A 139 -27.03 2.11 0.07
C ARG A 139 -26.61 2.90 -1.16
N PHE A 140 -27.07 2.49 -2.34
CA PHE A 140 -26.94 3.24 -3.58
C PHE A 140 -28.30 3.74 -4.06
N GLY A 141 -28.35 5.00 -4.47
CA GLY A 141 -29.51 5.69 -5.03
C GLY A 141 -29.85 5.30 -6.46
N SER A 142 -30.88 5.94 -7.02
CA SER A 142 -31.31 5.72 -8.40
C SER A 142 -30.31 6.20 -9.46
N ASN A 143 -29.46 7.18 -9.15
CA ASN A 143 -28.56 7.75 -10.13
C ASN A 143 -27.35 6.84 -10.41
N ARG A 144 -27.28 6.31 -11.64
CA ARG A 144 -26.20 5.40 -12.10
C ARG A 144 -24.82 6.03 -12.13
N SER A 145 -24.71 7.35 -12.19
CA SER A 145 -23.41 8.03 -12.13
C SER A 145 -22.68 7.79 -10.81
N TYR A 146 -23.38 7.38 -9.75
CA TYR A 146 -22.79 7.04 -8.46
C TYR A 146 -22.52 5.53 -8.28
N MET A 147 -22.91 4.66 -9.21
CA MET A 147 -22.65 3.22 -9.13
C MET A 147 -21.32 2.87 -9.82
N ASN A 148 -20.23 3.43 -9.29
CA ASN A 148 -18.88 3.24 -9.83
C ASN A 148 -17.85 3.04 -8.71
N GLU A 149 -16.62 2.67 -9.10
CA GLU A 149 -15.54 2.34 -8.17
C GLU A 149 -15.21 3.51 -7.22
N ARG A 150 -15.15 4.75 -7.70
CA ARG A 150 -14.89 5.93 -6.86
C ARG A 150 -15.89 6.00 -5.71
N THR A 151 -17.20 5.88 -6.00
CA THR A 151 -18.23 5.98 -4.96
C THR A 151 -18.09 4.81 -4.00
N ALA A 152 -17.90 3.60 -4.52
CA ALA A 152 -17.73 2.43 -3.68
C ALA A 152 -16.50 2.56 -2.74
N LEU A 153 -15.37 3.07 -3.21
CA LEU A 153 -14.20 3.34 -2.37
C LEU A 153 -14.53 4.33 -1.24
N HIS A 154 -15.19 5.43 -1.58
CA HIS A 154 -15.65 6.46 -0.64
C HIS A 154 -16.58 5.88 0.43
N GLU A 155 -17.64 5.17 0.02
CA GLU A 155 -18.59 4.58 0.96
C GLU A 155 -17.96 3.48 1.83
N ILE A 156 -17.04 2.68 1.28
CA ILE A 156 -16.26 1.70 2.05
C ILE A 156 -15.48 2.42 3.16
N ALA A 157 -14.88 3.58 2.89
CA ALA A 157 -14.14 4.33 3.90
C ALA A 157 -15.04 4.79 5.07
N HIS A 158 -16.31 5.15 4.80
CA HIS A 158 -17.29 5.39 5.85
C HIS A 158 -17.54 4.13 6.69
N THR A 159 -17.68 2.96 6.07
CA THR A 159 -17.82 1.69 6.82
C THR A 159 -16.61 1.36 7.70
N LEU A 160 -15.44 1.92 7.38
CA LEU A 160 -14.19 1.76 8.13
C LEU A 160 -13.97 2.82 9.21
N GLY A 161 -14.83 3.85 9.26
CA GLY A 161 -14.90 4.80 10.37
C GLY A 161 -14.78 6.27 9.99
N ILE A 162 -14.47 6.61 8.72
CA ILE A 162 -14.45 8.01 8.27
C ILE A 162 -15.84 8.62 8.50
N GLY A 163 -15.92 9.69 9.29
CA GLY A 163 -17.18 10.37 9.60
C GLY A 163 -18.17 9.58 10.43
N GLN A 164 -17.80 8.43 10.99
CA GLN A 164 -18.73 7.54 11.70
C GLN A 164 -18.32 7.23 13.15
N THR A 165 -17.10 7.59 13.57
CA THR A 165 -16.59 7.24 14.91
C THR A 165 -16.19 8.49 15.70
N LYS A 166 -16.29 8.40 17.02
CA LYS A 166 -15.77 9.45 17.91
C LYS A 166 -14.25 9.63 17.76
N ALA A 167 -13.53 8.55 17.44
CA ALA A 167 -12.11 8.60 17.17
C ALA A 167 -11.80 9.44 15.92
N PHE A 168 -12.60 9.32 14.85
CA PHE A 168 -12.50 10.20 13.68
C PHE A 168 -12.63 11.67 14.09
N ASP A 169 -13.71 12.04 14.78
CA ASP A 169 -13.96 13.43 15.19
C ASP A 169 -12.84 13.99 16.07
N THR A 170 -12.39 13.20 17.05
CA THR A 170 -11.33 13.59 17.99
C THR A 170 -10.01 13.83 17.26
N ARG A 171 -9.62 12.91 16.38
CA ARG A 171 -8.35 13.00 15.65
C ARG A 171 -8.37 14.07 14.58
N CYS A 172 -9.50 14.24 13.89
CA CYS A 172 -9.69 15.32 12.95
C CYS A 172 -9.58 16.69 13.64
N SER A 173 -10.24 16.86 14.79
CA SER A 173 -10.16 18.11 15.57
C SER A 173 -8.74 18.42 16.05
N ALA A 174 -7.99 17.39 16.44
CA ALA A 174 -6.60 17.51 16.88
C ALA A 174 -5.58 17.52 15.72
N ASN A 175 -6.01 17.29 14.47
CA ASN A 175 -5.16 16.95 13.32
C ASN A 175 -4.11 15.86 13.61
N ASN A 176 -4.45 14.89 14.46
CA ASN A 176 -3.51 13.93 15.01
C ASN A 176 -3.59 12.57 14.29
N TRP A 177 -2.92 12.52 13.14
CA TRP A 177 -2.80 11.33 12.28
C TRP A 177 -1.32 11.00 12.03
N PRO A 178 -0.58 10.48 13.02
CA PRO A 178 0.87 10.40 12.95
C PRO A 178 1.40 9.52 11.81
N SER A 179 0.72 8.44 11.45
CA SER A 179 1.10 7.57 10.33
C SER A 179 0.52 8.10 9.02
N ALA A 180 -0.76 8.48 9.01
CA ALA A 180 -1.43 8.91 7.78
C ALA A 180 -0.89 10.26 7.27
N THR A 181 -0.59 11.21 8.14
CA THR A 181 0.03 12.49 7.75
C THR A 181 1.42 12.29 7.17
N LYS A 182 2.26 11.41 7.75
CA LYS A 182 3.58 11.09 7.19
C LYS A 182 3.46 10.45 5.81
N LEU A 183 2.51 9.54 5.64
CA LEU A 183 2.25 8.92 4.35
C LEU A 183 1.81 9.95 3.31
N LEU A 184 0.87 10.82 3.67
CA LEU A 184 0.42 11.91 2.81
C LEU A 184 1.58 12.84 2.39
N GLN A 185 2.42 13.23 3.34
CA GLN A 185 3.57 14.11 3.08
C GLN A 185 4.62 13.47 2.16
N SER A 186 4.72 12.14 2.14
CA SER A 186 5.58 11.42 1.20
C SER A 186 5.12 11.55 -0.26
N TRP A 187 3.85 11.88 -0.49
CA TRP A 187 3.26 12.07 -1.81
C TRP A 187 3.17 13.53 -2.22
N ASP A 188 2.76 14.39 -1.28
CA ASP A 188 2.30 15.75 -1.59
C ASP A 188 3.20 16.83 -0.96
N GLY A 189 4.31 16.41 -0.34
CA GLY A 189 5.30 17.29 0.27
C GLY A 189 5.11 17.53 1.76
N ALA A 190 6.16 18.05 2.40
CA ALA A 190 6.25 18.15 3.87
C ALA A 190 5.17 19.02 4.53
N SER A 191 4.54 19.94 3.79
CA SER A 191 3.47 20.81 4.31
C SER A 191 2.07 20.20 4.19
N ALA A 192 1.92 19.02 3.56
CA ALA A 192 0.63 18.40 3.37
C ALA A 192 -0.02 18.02 4.71
N LYS A 193 -1.34 18.22 4.79
CA LYS A 193 -2.17 17.94 5.97
C LYS A 193 -3.46 17.25 5.54
N ILE A 194 -3.91 16.32 6.37
CA ILE A 194 -5.24 15.72 6.26
C ILE A 194 -6.23 16.72 6.87
N ASN A 195 -7.19 17.17 6.08
CA ASN A 195 -8.32 17.99 6.52
C ASN A 195 -9.55 17.09 6.65
N CYS A 196 -10.44 17.42 7.58
CA CYS A 196 -11.71 16.72 7.73
C CYS A 196 -12.86 17.71 7.88
N GLY A 197 -14.06 17.30 7.49
CA GLY A 197 -15.27 18.10 7.66
C GLY A 197 -16.51 17.41 7.11
N GLY A 198 -17.65 17.58 7.81
CA GLY A 198 -18.94 17.02 7.37
C GLY A 198 -18.94 15.51 7.17
N GLY A 199 -18.12 14.77 7.93
CA GLY A 199 -17.96 13.33 7.78
C GLY A 199 -16.90 12.88 6.75
N HIS A 200 -16.24 13.81 6.05
CA HIS A 200 -15.31 13.51 4.96
C HIS A 200 -13.87 13.90 5.29
N ILE A 201 -12.94 13.47 4.44
CA ILE A 201 -11.53 13.89 4.46
C ILE A 201 -11.07 14.46 3.12
N TRP A 202 -10.04 15.30 3.17
CA TRP A 202 -9.26 15.75 2.02
C TRP A 202 -7.78 15.85 2.39
N PRO A 203 -6.84 15.56 1.48
CA PRO A 203 -7.05 15.02 0.12
C PRO A 203 -7.39 13.52 0.13
N TYR A 204 -7.67 12.97 -1.05
CA TYR A 204 -7.94 11.55 -1.30
C TYR A 204 -9.16 10.95 -0.58
N GLY A 205 -10.15 11.78 -0.22
CA GLY A 205 -11.47 11.31 0.25
C GLY A 205 -12.37 10.77 -0.87
N LEU A 206 -12.09 11.10 -2.13
CA LEU A 206 -12.87 10.71 -3.30
C LEU A 206 -14.34 11.17 -3.24
N ASN A 207 -14.54 12.37 -2.69
CA ASN A 207 -15.82 13.03 -2.44
C ASN A 207 -16.50 13.51 -3.74
N TYR A 208 -15.71 13.76 -4.79
CA TYR A 208 -16.20 14.25 -6.07
C TYR A 208 -15.59 13.49 -7.25
N ASP A 209 -16.28 13.48 -8.40
CA ASP A 209 -15.83 12.78 -9.61
C ASP A 209 -14.44 13.19 -10.09
N ASN A 210 -14.12 14.48 -10.01
CA ASN A 210 -12.84 15.03 -10.41
C ASN A 210 -11.67 14.66 -9.48
N GLU A 211 -11.93 14.04 -8.33
CA GLU A 211 -10.89 13.53 -7.43
C GLU A 211 -10.41 12.14 -7.83
N PHE A 212 -11.12 11.44 -8.73
CA PHE A 212 -10.77 10.09 -9.13
C PHE A 212 -9.66 10.05 -10.20
N SER A 213 -8.68 9.21 -9.93
CA SER A 213 -7.70 8.67 -10.89
C SER A 213 -7.19 7.35 -10.32
N GLU A 214 -6.57 6.50 -11.13
CA GLU A 214 -5.95 5.25 -10.62
C GLU A 214 -4.98 5.51 -9.47
N THR A 215 -4.17 6.56 -9.57
CA THR A 215 -3.24 6.95 -8.50
C THR A 215 -3.97 7.42 -7.25
N ASN A 216 -5.04 8.21 -7.40
CA ASN A 216 -5.79 8.71 -6.24
C ASN A 216 -6.61 7.61 -5.57
N ALA A 217 -7.13 6.64 -6.32
CA ALA A 217 -7.79 5.46 -5.79
C ALA A 217 -6.84 4.61 -4.95
N ASP A 218 -5.61 4.39 -5.42
CA ASP A 218 -4.58 3.68 -4.65
C ASP A 218 -4.17 4.44 -3.38
N ARG A 219 -3.99 5.77 -3.50
CA ARG A 219 -3.66 6.65 -2.37
C ARG A 219 -4.77 6.67 -1.34
N HIS A 220 -6.03 6.70 -1.76
CA HIS A 220 -7.20 6.59 -0.89
C HIS A 220 -7.13 5.33 -0.01
N CYS A 221 -6.99 4.13 -0.61
CA CYS A 221 -6.93 2.89 0.15
C CYS A 221 -5.78 2.90 1.18
N LYS A 222 -4.59 3.33 0.76
CA LYS A 222 -3.40 3.38 1.62
C LYS A 222 -3.52 4.42 2.73
N LEU A 223 -4.14 5.57 2.46
CA LEU A 223 -4.38 6.61 3.44
C LEU A 223 -5.39 6.15 4.50
N VAL A 224 -6.51 5.56 4.09
CA VAL A 224 -7.51 4.97 5.00
C VAL A 224 -6.87 3.89 5.88
N GLN A 225 -6.01 3.03 5.32
CA GLN A 225 -5.24 2.08 6.12
C GLN A 225 -4.36 2.78 7.16
N ALA A 226 -3.63 3.83 6.79
CA ALA A 226 -2.76 4.53 7.73
C ALA A 226 -3.59 5.23 8.84
N MET A 227 -4.78 5.73 8.51
CA MET A 227 -5.72 6.26 9.51
C MET A 227 -6.24 5.16 10.44
N LEU A 228 -6.50 3.95 9.94
CA LEU A 228 -6.84 2.79 10.77
C LEU A 228 -5.68 2.42 11.71
N ALA A 229 -4.43 2.46 11.23
CA ALA A 229 -3.24 2.25 12.07
C ALA A 229 -3.11 3.31 13.17
N ASP A 230 -3.55 4.54 12.88
CA ASP A 230 -3.63 5.62 13.86
C ASP A 230 -4.85 5.47 14.79
N GLY A 231 -5.74 4.50 14.59
CA GLY A 231 -6.91 4.27 15.46
C GLY A 231 -8.18 4.98 15.01
N LEU A 232 -8.43 5.07 13.70
CA LEU A 232 -9.68 5.59 13.12
C LEU A 232 -10.95 4.88 13.66
N ALA A 233 -10.85 3.58 13.94
CA ALA A 233 -11.98 2.74 14.38
C ALA A 233 -11.97 2.43 15.89
N ALA A 234 -11.13 3.12 16.66
CA ALA A 234 -10.93 2.89 18.10
C ALA A 234 -12.03 3.53 18.98
#